data_AF-A0A8T5LE49-F1
#
_entry.id   AF-A0A8T5LE49-F1
#
_cell.length_a   1.000
_cell.length_b   1.000
_cell.length_c   1.000
_cell.angle_alpha   90.00
_cell.angle_beta   90.00
_cell.angle_gamma   90.00
#
_symmetry.space_group_name_H-M   'P 1'
#
loop_
_entity.id
_entity.type
_entity.pdbx_description
1 polymer ?
#
loop_
_entity_poly.entity_id
_entity_poly.type
_entity_poly.pdbx_seq_one_letter_code
_entity_poly.pdbx_strand_id
1 'polypeptide(L)' 'MTFKGVIIEESLENKNVLKKVKILKTDVEKVTEKHNTPYLKQWTLHTIEISEGHADEIAKKISKSL' A
#
# COMPACT_ATOMS: atom_id res chain seq x y z
N MET A 1 14.86 -5.28 12.99
CA MET A 1 13.45 -5.37 13.44
C MET A 1 12.52 -5.59 12.25
N THR A 2 11.21 -5.72 12.43
CA THR A 2 10.24 -5.70 11.31
C THR A 2 9.33 -4.48 11.43
N PHE A 3 9.07 -3.83 10.30
CA PHE A 3 8.16 -2.71 10.17
C PHE A 3 6.84 -3.19 9.59
N LYS A 4 5.75 -2.63 10.11
CA LYS A 4 4.41 -2.84 9.58
C LYS A 4 3.91 -1.52 9.03
N GLY A 5 3.39 -1.56 7.81
CA GLY A 5 2.82 -0.40 7.12
C GLY A 5 1.55 -0.77 6.39
N VAL A 6 0.82 0.24 5.94
CA VAL A 6 -0.35 0.06 5.09
C VAL A 6 -0.09 0.76 3.76
N ILE A 7 -0.23 0.01 2.67
CA ILE A 7 -0.13 0.52 1.31
C ILE A 7 -1.53 0.58 0.72
N ILE A 8 -1.89 1.74 0.19
CA ILE A 8 -3.14 1.93 -0.53
C ILE A 8 -2.88 1.62 -2.01
N GLU A 9 -3.55 0.60 -2.55
CA GLU A 9 -3.31 0.16 -3.93
C GLU A 9 -3.67 1.25 -4.95
N GLU A 10 -4.73 2.03 -4.69
CA GLU A 10 -5.16 3.09 -5.63
C GLU A 10 -4.25 4.32 -5.61
N SER A 11 -3.41 4.49 -4.59
CA SER A 11 -2.37 5.53 -4.57
C SER A 11 -1.11 5.11 -5.31
N LEU A 12 -1.02 3.85 -5.75
CA LEU A 12 0.21 3.27 -6.23
C LEU A 12 0.11 2.99 -7.74
N GLU A 13 0.80 3.79 -8.54
CA GLU A 13 0.83 3.65 -10.00
C GLU A 13 1.48 2.31 -10.41
N ASN A 14 2.52 1.89 -9.67
CA ASN A 14 3.24 0.65 -9.94
C ASN A 14 3.07 -0.42 -8.86
N LYS A 15 2.02 -1.25 -9.01
CA LYS A 15 1.68 -2.37 -8.11
C LYS A 15 2.76 -3.46 -7.98
N ASN A 16 3.85 -3.40 -8.74
CA ASN A 16 4.92 -4.38 -8.65
C ASN A 16 5.66 -4.36 -7.30
N VAL A 17 5.58 -3.26 -6.54
CA VAL A 17 6.16 -3.20 -5.18
C VAL A 17 5.44 -4.13 -4.20
N LEU A 18 4.13 -4.37 -4.38
CA LEU A 18 3.34 -5.28 -3.55
C LEU A 18 3.83 -6.73 -3.64
N LYS A 19 4.41 -7.11 -4.78
CA LYS A 19 5.01 -8.44 -4.98
C LYS A 19 6.35 -8.63 -4.25
N LYS A 20 7.01 -7.53 -3.88
CA LYS A 20 8.30 -7.53 -3.18
C LYS A 20 8.16 -7.52 -1.65
N VAL A 21 6.98 -7.22 -1.14
CA VAL A 21 6.71 -7.12 0.30
C VAL A 21 5.80 -8.25 0.73
N LYS A 22 5.87 -8.62 2.01
CA LYS A 22 4.99 -9.63 2.57
C LYS A 22 3.66 -8.98 2.96
N ILE A 23 2.59 -9.32 2.25
CA ILE A 23 1.24 -8.86 2.58
C ILE A 23 0.71 -9.71 3.74
N LEU A 24 0.42 -9.08 4.87
CA LEU A 24 -0.18 -9.72 6.04
C LEU A 24 -1.71 -9.72 5.96
N LYS A 25 -2.29 -8.63 5.46
CA LYS A 25 -3.74 -8.44 5.41
C LYS A 25 -4.10 -7.53 4.24
N THR A 26 -5.25 -7.78 3.64
CA THR A 26 -5.84 -6.91 2.64
C THR A 26 -7.24 -6.56 3.09
N ASP A 27 -7.50 -5.28 3.34
CA ASP A 27 -8.81 -4.74 3.65
C ASP A 27 -9.30 -3.93 2.45
N VAL A 28 -10.50 -4.23 1.97
CA VAL A 28 -11.12 -3.49 0.87
C VAL A 28 -12.33 -2.75 1.42
N GLU A 29 -12.25 -1.43 1.47
CA GLU A 29 -13.32 -0.56 1.94
C GLU A 29 -14.00 0.12 0.75
N LYS A 30 -15.34 0.17 0.74
CA LYS A 30 -16.05 0.93 -0.30
C LYS A 30 -15.89 2.42 -0.02
N VAL A 31 -15.59 3.20 -1.06
CA VAL A 31 -15.53 4.65 -0.96
C VAL A 31 -16.95 5.14 -0.65
N THR A 32 -17.16 5.63 0.57
CA THR A 32 -18.39 6.34 0.93
C THR A 32 -18.32 7.79 0.48
N GLU A 33 -19.46 8.43 0.24
CA GLU A 33 -19.54 9.84 -0.18
C GLU A 33 -18.81 10.80 0.78
N LYS A 34 -18.59 10.39 2.04
CA LYS A 34 -17.83 11.16 3.04
C LYS A 34 -16.33 11.29 2.74
N HIS A 35 -15.75 10.41 1.92
CA HIS A 35 -14.30 10.46 1.65
C HIS A 35 -13.91 11.54 0.63
N ASN A 36 -14.87 12.25 0.01
CA ASN A 36 -14.62 13.29 -1.00
C ASN A 36 -13.75 12.84 -2.19
N THR A 37 -13.69 11.53 -2.47
CA THR A 37 -12.98 10.95 -3.62
C THR A 37 -13.99 10.31 -4.60
N PRO A 38 -14.79 11.09 -5.33
CA PRO A 38 -15.87 10.57 -6.18
C PRO A 38 -15.38 9.74 -7.38
N TYR A 39 -14.10 9.85 -7.73
CA TYR A 39 -13.46 9.10 -8.81
C TYR A 39 -12.95 7.71 -8.37
N LEU A 40 -12.95 7.40 -7.08
CA LEU A 40 -12.56 6.10 -6.53
C LEU A 40 -13.81 5.30 -6.12
N LYS A 41 -13.87 4.03 -6.53
CA LYS A 41 -15.00 3.12 -6.19
C LYS A 41 -14.77 2.35 -4.89
N GLN A 42 -13.51 2.09 -4.57
CA GLN A 42 -13.07 1.36 -3.38
C GLN A 42 -11.67 1.83 -2.98
N TRP A 43 -11.35 1.64 -1.70
CA TRP A 43 -10.03 1.76 -1.10
C TRP A 43 -9.50 0.35 -0.79
N THR A 44 -8.36 0.00 -1.35
CA THR A 44 -7.70 -1.28 -1.13
C THR A 44 -6.46 -1.05 -0.25
N LEU A 45 -6.54 -1.44 1.02
CA LEU A 45 -5.49 -1.28 2.02
C LEU A 45 -4.76 -2.60 2.23
N HIS A 46 -3.52 -2.69 1.73
CA HIS A 46 -2.62 -3.81 1.97
C HIS A 46 -1.76 -3.53 3.20
N THR A 47 -2.01 -4.24 4.29
CA THR A 47 -1.10 -4.28 5.44
C THR A 47 0.09 -5.15 5.08
N ILE A 48 1.28 -4.57 5.10
CA ILE A 48 2.53 -5.22 4.70
C ILE A 48 3.52 -5.24 5.84
N GLU A 49 4.39 -6.24 5.84
CA GLU A 49 5.49 -6.40 6.77
C GLU A 49 6.81 -6.38 6.00
N ILE A 50 7.75 -5.54 6.45
CA ILE A 50 9.06 -5.38 5.85
C ILE A 50 10.12 -5.55 6.94
N SER A 51 11.09 -6.42 6.71
CA SER A 51 12.27 -6.50 7.57
C SER A 51 13.12 -5.23 7.41
N GLU A 52 13.71 -4.76 8.50
CA GLU A 52 14.51 -3.53 8.53
C GLU A 52 15.60 -3.46 7.46
N GLY A 53 16.26 -4.58 7.14
CA GLY A 53 17.26 -4.64 6.06
C GLY A 53 16.73 -4.36 4.65
N HIS A 54 15.41 -4.45 4.44
CA HIS A 54 14.75 -4.16 3.16
C HIS A 54 13.88 -2.90 3.21
N ALA A 55 13.73 -2.27 4.38
CA ALA A 55 12.83 -1.14 4.56
C ALA A 55 13.22 0.06 3.68
N ASP A 56 14.51 0.39 3.59
CA ASP A 56 15.02 1.48 2.75
C ASP A 56 14.80 1.23 1.25
N GLU A 57 15.10 0.03 0.75
CA GLU A 57 14.90 -0.31 -0.67
C GLU A 57 13.42 -0.20 -1.03
N ILE A 58 12.55 -0.77 -0.20
CA ILE A 58 11.11 -0.77 -0.44
C ILE A 58 10.56 0.65 -0.37
N ALA A 59 10.96 1.46 0.61
CA ALA A 59 10.54 2.86 0.74
C ALA A 59 10.94 3.67 -0.50
N LYS A 60 12.18 3.54 -0.98
CA LYS A 60 12.63 4.19 -2.22
C LYS A 60 11.83 3.74 -3.44
N LYS A 61 11.45 2.46 -3.50
CA LYS A 61 10.67 1.92 -4.61
C LYS A 61 9.24 2.43 -4.61
N ILE A 62 8.62 2.50 -3.43
CA ILE A 62 7.29 3.11 -3.23
C ILE A 62 7.34 4.59 -3.61
N SER A 63 8.36 5.34 -3.16
CA SER A 63 8.53 6.75 -3.52
C SER A 63 8.67 7.02 -5.02
N LYS A 64 9.09 6.04 -5.81
CA LYS A 64 9.15 6.12 -7.29
C LYS A 64 7.90 5.58 -7.99
N SER A 65 6.97 5.00 -7.22
CA SER A 65 5.76 4.34 -7.71
C SER A 65 4.48 5.05 -7.25
N LEU A 66 4.61 6.14 -6.49
CA LEU A 66 3.60 7.14 -6.18
C LEU A 66 3.62 8.21 -7.28
#